data_AF-A0A7J9HGX8-F1
#
_entry.id   AF-A0A7J9HGX8-F1
#
_cell.length_a   1.000
_cell.length_b   1.000
_cell.length_c   1.000
_cell.angle_alpha   90.00
_cell.angle_beta   90.00
_cell.angle_gamma   90.00
#
_symmetry.space_group_name_H-M   'P 1'
#
loop_
_entity.id
_entity.type
_entity.pdbx_description
1 polymer ?
#
loop_
_entity_poly.entity_id
_entity_poly.type
_entity_poly.pdbx_seq_one_letter_code
_entity_poly.pdbx_strand_id
1 'polypeptide(L)'
;MYCHFYPIFQFSNVNCFLFQVELLEFLRQSKYYQRSGGRDHAIPMTHPNAFRFLRQELNASILIVVDFGRYPRNMSSLSKDVVAPYVHVVDSFTDDDPLDPYESRTTLLFFRGNTVRKDEGKIRVKLANMLAGIDDVHYENSVGTPKSFKMSTKGMRLSKFCLHPAGDTPSSCRLFDAIVSHCVPVIVSDKIELPYEDEIDYTEFSIFFSMKEALEPGYLIDQLRRFPKDRWINMWMRLKNVSHHYEFQYPPKKEDAVNMLWRQVKHKLPGVRLAVHRSRRLKVPDWWRQKR
;
A
#
# COMPACT_ATOMS: atom_id res chain seq x y z
N MET A 1 -15.17 -20.59 -0.79
CA MET A 1 -14.95 -19.45 -1.71
C MET A 1 -13.45 -19.39 -1.92
N TYR A 2 -12.95 -19.99 -3.01
CA TYR A 2 -11.52 -20.00 -3.32
C TYR A 2 -11.17 -18.64 -3.93
N CYS A 3 -10.75 -17.70 -3.11
CA CYS A 3 -10.21 -16.44 -3.60
C CYS A 3 -8.70 -16.64 -3.84
N HIS A 4 -8.39 -16.99 -5.08
CA HIS A 4 -7.03 -16.89 -5.59
C HIS A 4 -6.65 -15.41 -5.68
N PHE A 5 -5.85 -14.93 -4.73
CA PHE A 5 -5.05 -13.70 -4.88
C PHE A 5 -3.84 -14.01 -5.78
N TYR A 6 -4.07 -14.44 -7.01
CA TYR A 6 -3.07 -14.20 -8.05
C TYR A 6 -3.14 -12.70 -8.39
N PRO A 7 -2.03 -12.04 -8.75
CA PRO A 7 -2.07 -10.66 -9.21
C PRO A 7 -3.03 -10.60 -10.40
N ILE A 8 -4.26 -10.16 -10.12
CA ILE A 8 -5.31 -9.92 -11.10
C ILE A 8 -4.68 -8.92 -12.07
N PHE A 9 -4.34 -9.47 -13.24
CA PHE A 9 -3.49 -8.97 -14.31
C PHE A 9 -3.54 -7.44 -14.49
N GLN A 10 -2.45 -6.85 -14.99
CA GLN A 10 -2.50 -5.55 -15.64
C GLN A 10 -3.51 -5.60 -16.80
N PHE A 11 -4.74 -5.14 -16.55
CA PHE A 11 -5.78 -5.10 -17.56
C PHE A 11 -5.69 -3.80 -18.37
N SER A 12 -5.03 -3.85 -19.52
CA SER A 12 -4.87 -2.71 -20.43
C SER A 12 -5.56 -2.87 -21.79
N ASN A 13 -6.27 -3.97 -22.07
CA ASN A 13 -6.92 -4.22 -23.37
C ASN A 13 -8.45 -4.15 -23.31
N VAL A 14 -9.07 -3.78 -24.44
CA VAL A 14 -10.53 -3.61 -24.65
C VAL A 14 -11.35 -4.81 -24.18
N ASN A 15 -10.82 -6.03 -24.34
CA ASN A 15 -11.45 -7.27 -23.82
C ASN A 15 -11.69 -7.23 -22.30
N CYS A 16 -10.90 -6.47 -21.54
CA CYS A 16 -11.09 -6.38 -20.10
C CYS A 16 -12.39 -5.67 -19.71
N PHE A 17 -12.84 -4.67 -20.47
CA PHE A 17 -14.06 -3.97 -20.09
C PHE A 17 -15.26 -4.92 -20.15
N LEU A 18 -15.37 -5.71 -21.22
CA LEU A 18 -16.41 -6.72 -21.38
C LEU A 18 -16.36 -7.76 -20.25
N PHE A 19 -15.16 -8.26 -19.90
CA PHE A 19 -15.03 -9.18 -18.75
C PHE A 19 -15.50 -8.58 -17.42
N GLN A 20 -15.26 -7.28 -17.18
CA GLN A 20 -15.74 -6.63 -15.97
C GLN A 20 -17.27 -6.47 -15.97
N VAL A 21 -17.89 -6.24 -17.14
CA VAL A 21 -19.35 -6.22 -17.31
C VAL A 21 -19.93 -7.61 -17.05
N GLU A 22 -19.39 -8.65 -17.70
CA GLU A 22 -19.83 -10.04 -17.53
C GLU A 22 -19.68 -10.51 -16.08
N LEU A 23 -18.58 -10.16 -15.41
CA LEU A 23 -18.38 -10.47 -14.00
C LEU A 23 -19.44 -9.79 -13.12
N LEU A 24 -19.80 -8.54 -13.41
CA LEU A 24 -20.85 -7.84 -12.67
C LEU A 24 -22.23 -8.48 -12.90
N GLU A 25 -22.53 -8.89 -14.14
CA GLU A 25 -23.77 -9.61 -14.46
C GLU A 25 -23.84 -10.96 -13.73
N PHE A 26 -22.76 -11.74 -13.77
CA PHE A 26 -22.63 -12.99 -13.03
C PHE A 26 -22.84 -12.79 -11.52
N LEU A 27 -22.22 -11.75 -10.94
CA LEU A 27 -22.43 -11.41 -9.53
C LEU A 27 -23.90 -11.11 -9.26
N ARG A 28 -24.55 -10.24 -10.05
CA ARG A 28 -25.95 -9.85 -9.86
C ARG A 28 -26.93 -11.03 -9.98
N GLN A 29 -26.64 -12.01 -10.83
CA GLN A 29 -27.46 -13.21 -10.99
C GLN A 29 -27.25 -14.24 -9.86
N SER A 30 -26.14 -14.15 -9.13
CA SER A 30 -25.83 -15.06 -8.03
C SER A 30 -26.74 -14.85 -6.83
N LYS A 31 -27.28 -15.96 -6.29
CA LYS A 31 -28.06 -15.98 -5.04
C LYS A 31 -27.30 -15.35 -3.86
N TYR A 32 -25.97 -15.43 -3.87
CA TYR A 32 -25.14 -14.89 -2.79
C TYR A 32 -25.11 -13.35 -2.81
N TYR A 33 -25.01 -12.75 -4.00
CA TYR A 33 -25.01 -11.31 -4.16
C TYR A 33 -26.39 -10.73 -3.85
N GLN A 34 -27.45 -11.35 -4.38
CA GLN A 34 -28.84 -10.93 -4.15
C GLN A 34 -29.21 -10.93 -2.67
N ARG A 35 -28.69 -11.89 -1.89
CA ARG A 35 -28.95 -12.02 -0.44
C ARG A 35 -28.58 -10.77 0.38
N SER A 36 -27.56 -10.02 -0.03
CA SER A 36 -27.02 -8.86 0.69
C SER A 36 -27.03 -7.57 -0.14
N GLY A 37 -27.38 -7.66 -1.42
CA GLY A 37 -27.12 -6.62 -2.41
C GLY A 37 -25.64 -6.31 -2.52
N GLY A 38 -24.77 -7.33 -2.47
CA GLY A 38 -23.32 -7.22 -2.55
C GLY A 38 -22.59 -6.81 -1.26
N ARG A 39 -23.29 -6.42 -0.20
CA ARG A 39 -22.67 -5.85 1.01
C ARG A 39 -21.69 -6.77 1.74
N ASP A 40 -21.86 -8.07 1.60
CA ASP A 40 -20.99 -9.10 2.19
C ASP A 40 -19.96 -9.66 1.22
N HIS A 41 -19.80 -9.03 0.04
CA HIS A 41 -18.79 -9.41 -0.94
C HIS A 41 -17.52 -8.57 -0.72
N ALA A 42 -16.37 -9.22 -0.84
CA ALA A 42 -15.06 -8.57 -0.88
C ALA A 42 -14.57 -8.56 -2.33
N ILE A 43 -14.28 -7.37 -2.87
CA ILE A 43 -13.90 -7.21 -4.28
C ILE A 43 -12.53 -6.53 -4.38
N PRO A 44 -11.52 -7.23 -4.93
CA PRO A 44 -10.22 -6.63 -5.22
C PRO A 44 -10.34 -5.50 -6.25
N MET A 45 -9.93 -4.30 -5.84
CA MET A 45 -9.87 -3.07 -6.61
C MET A 45 -8.46 -2.46 -6.56
N THR A 46 -7.45 -3.32 -6.69
CA THR A 46 -6.03 -2.97 -6.51
C THR A 46 -5.41 -2.30 -7.74
N HIS A 47 -5.93 -2.56 -8.94
CA HIS A 47 -5.47 -1.91 -10.18
C HIS A 47 -6.29 -0.65 -10.49
N PRO A 48 -5.69 0.46 -10.95
CA PRO A 48 -6.43 1.69 -11.24
C PRO A 48 -7.48 1.62 -12.34
N ASN A 49 -7.47 0.59 -13.18
CA ASN A 49 -8.50 0.34 -14.19
C ASN A 49 -9.57 -0.67 -13.75
N ALA A 50 -9.46 -1.25 -12.55
CA ALA A 50 -10.46 -2.17 -12.03
C ALA A 50 -11.81 -1.45 -11.88
N PHE A 51 -12.82 -1.97 -12.57
CA PHE A 51 -14.17 -1.46 -12.64
C PHE A 51 -14.26 0.03 -12.95
N ARG A 52 -13.29 0.64 -13.67
CA ARG A 52 -13.19 2.10 -13.80
C ARG A 52 -14.50 2.80 -14.17
N PHE A 53 -15.30 2.20 -15.03
CA PHE A 53 -16.60 2.72 -15.48
C PHE A 53 -17.81 2.07 -14.77
N LEU A 54 -17.58 1.07 -13.93
CA LEU A 54 -18.60 0.27 -13.22
C LEU A 54 -18.47 0.37 -11.68
N ARG A 55 -17.57 1.23 -11.20
CA ARG A 55 -17.22 1.42 -9.80
C ARG A 55 -18.42 1.61 -8.88
N GLN A 56 -19.38 2.41 -9.33
CA GLN A 56 -20.57 2.74 -8.55
C GLN A 56 -21.45 1.51 -8.28
N GLU A 57 -21.42 0.53 -9.19
CA GLU A 57 -22.19 -0.72 -9.08
C GLU A 57 -21.71 -1.63 -7.96
N LEU A 58 -20.48 -1.40 -7.48
CA LEU A 58 -19.83 -2.20 -6.45
C LEU A 58 -19.69 -1.45 -5.12
N ASN A 59 -20.22 -0.23 -5.01
CA ASN A 59 -20.03 0.61 -3.82
C ASN A 59 -20.60 -0.01 -2.53
N ALA A 60 -21.58 -0.92 -2.65
CA ALA A 60 -22.13 -1.60 -1.49
C ALA A 60 -21.16 -2.62 -0.86
N SER A 61 -20.23 -3.17 -1.65
CA SER A 61 -19.28 -4.21 -1.27
C SER A 61 -18.11 -3.68 -0.44
N ILE A 62 -17.42 -4.58 0.25
CA ILE A 62 -16.10 -4.32 0.82
C ILE A 62 -15.11 -4.26 -0.35
N LEU A 63 -14.48 -3.13 -0.56
CA LEU A 63 -13.45 -2.98 -1.58
C LEU A 63 -12.07 -3.26 -0.95
N ILE A 64 -11.24 -4.01 -1.66
CA ILE A 64 -9.84 -4.21 -1.28
C ILE A 64 -9.01 -3.33 -2.21
N VAL A 65 -8.55 -2.18 -1.70
CA VAL A 65 -7.86 -1.13 -2.46
C VAL A 65 -6.39 -1.04 -2.05
N VAL A 66 -5.54 -0.42 -2.85
CA VAL A 66 -4.13 -0.17 -2.48
C VAL A 66 -3.92 1.19 -1.80
N ASP A 67 -4.85 2.12 -2.03
CA ASP A 67 -4.95 3.44 -1.41
C ASP A 67 -6.34 4.04 -1.73
N PHE A 68 -6.65 5.20 -1.15
CA PHE A 68 -7.90 5.93 -1.42
C PHE A 68 -7.73 7.10 -2.40
N GLY A 69 -6.52 7.34 -2.92
CA GLY A 69 -6.19 8.52 -3.72
C GLY A 69 -6.97 8.62 -5.04
N ARG A 70 -7.42 7.49 -5.60
CA ARG A 70 -8.19 7.45 -6.87
C ARG A 70 -9.70 7.30 -6.70
N TYR A 71 -10.18 7.25 -5.46
CA TYR A 71 -11.58 6.99 -5.17
C TYR A 71 -12.24 8.21 -4.53
N PRO A 72 -13.42 8.63 -5.01
CA PRO A 72 -14.24 9.58 -4.27
C PRO A 72 -14.54 9.06 -2.85
N ARG A 73 -14.53 9.94 -1.85
CA ARG A 73 -14.78 9.58 -0.43
C ARG A 73 -16.13 8.90 -0.19
N ASN A 74 -17.12 9.15 -1.05
CA ASN A 74 -18.44 8.52 -0.98
C ASN A 74 -18.48 7.11 -1.61
N MET A 75 -17.38 6.66 -2.20
CA MET A 75 -17.24 5.36 -2.82
C MET A 75 -16.33 4.43 -2.02
N SER A 76 -15.19 4.95 -1.57
CA SER A 76 -14.20 4.17 -0.82
C SER A 76 -13.83 4.91 0.46
N SER A 77 -13.77 4.19 1.59
CA SER A 77 -13.38 4.75 2.88
C SER A 77 -12.81 3.67 3.81
N LEU A 78 -11.91 4.07 4.71
CA LEU A 78 -11.35 3.20 5.76
C LEU A 78 -12.41 2.48 6.62
N SER A 79 -13.59 3.11 6.80
CA SER A 79 -14.66 2.53 7.62
C SER A 79 -15.29 1.28 7.01
N LYS A 80 -15.27 1.16 5.68
CA LYS A 80 -15.91 0.08 4.91
C LYS A 80 -14.89 -0.85 4.26
N ASP A 81 -13.82 -0.28 3.75
CA ASP A 81 -12.89 -0.93 2.82
C ASP A 81 -11.58 -1.33 3.52
N VAL A 82 -10.78 -2.14 2.82
CA VAL A 82 -9.52 -2.69 3.31
C VAL A 82 -8.39 -2.20 2.41
N VAL A 83 -7.30 -1.72 3.03
CA VAL A 83 -6.06 -1.38 2.32
C VAL A 83 -5.21 -2.64 2.20
N ALA A 84 -4.80 -2.97 0.98
CA ALA A 84 -3.94 -4.08 0.66
C ALA A 84 -2.52 -3.59 0.35
N PRO A 85 -1.49 -4.36 0.75
CA PRO A 85 -0.15 -4.07 0.32
C PRO A 85 -0.02 -4.29 -1.18
N TYR A 86 0.86 -3.50 -1.82
CA TYR A 86 1.29 -3.84 -3.16
C TYR A 86 2.12 -5.12 -3.13
N VAL A 87 2.02 -5.91 -4.18
CA VAL A 87 2.99 -6.98 -4.43
C VAL A 87 4.35 -6.31 -4.67
N HIS A 88 5.34 -6.66 -3.85
CA HIS A 88 6.71 -6.23 -4.03
C HIS A 88 7.31 -6.86 -5.30
N VAL A 89 8.31 -6.22 -5.89
CA VAL A 89 8.93 -6.64 -7.17
C VAL A 89 10.40 -7.04 -7.00
N VAL A 90 10.83 -7.17 -5.76
CA VAL A 90 12.18 -7.55 -5.34
C VAL A 90 12.12 -8.85 -4.55
N ASP A 91 13.21 -9.59 -4.50
CA ASP A 91 13.26 -10.81 -3.69
C ASP A 91 13.21 -10.47 -2.20
N SER A 92 12.42 -11.23 -1.45
CA SER A 92 12.33 -11.16 0.00
C SER A 92 13.60 -11.68 0.63
N PHE A 93 14.10 -10.98 1.64
CA PHE A 93 15.25 -11.43 2.40
C PHE A 93 14.84 -12.07 3.73
N THR A 94 15.26 -13.31 3.93
CA THR A 94 15.00 -14.06 5.16
C THR A 94 16.24 -14.19 6.06
N ASP A 95 17.42 -13.90 5.52
CA ASP A 95 18.71 -13.98 6.21
C ASP A 95 19.40 -12.61 6.13
N ASP A 96 19.25 -11.83 7.20
CA ASP A 96 19.80 -10.47 7.32
C ASP A 96 20.30 -10.30 8.75
N ASP A 97 21.35 -11.05 9.11
CA ASP A 97 21.89 -11.12 10.47
C ASP A 97 23.37 -10.65 10.56
N PRO A 98 23.71 -9.43 10.09
CA PRO A 98 25.05 -8.88 10.28
C PRO A 98 25.31 -8.57 11.76
N LEU A 99 26.58 -8.66 12.18
CA LEU A 99 27.01 -8.34 13.55
C LEU A 99 26.72 -6.88 13.95
N ASP A 100 26.87 -5.94 13.01
CA ASP A 100 26.46 -4.54 13.17
C ASP A 100 25.61 -4.11 11.96
N PRO A 101 24.27 -4.23 12.03
CA PRO A 101 23.39 -3.90 10.92
C PRO A 101 23.43 -2.42 10.54
N TYR A 102 23.75 -1.53 11.50
CA TYR A 102 23.78 -0.10 11.24
C TYR A 102 25.05 0.31 10.49
N GLU A 103 26.23 -0.14 10.93
CA GLU A 103 27.50 0.20 10.28
C GLU A 103 27.72 -0.55 8.95
N SER A 104 27.09 -1.72 8.77
CA SER A 104 27.12 -2.42 7.48
C SER A 104 26.44 -1.65 6.33
N ARG A 105 25.63 -0.64 6.66
CA ARG A 105 24.84 0.16 5.71
C ARG A 105 25.50 1.51 5.51
N THR A 106 26.27 1.63 4.43
CA THR A 106 27.11 2.81 4.15
C THR A 106 26.34 4.00 3.60
N THR A 107 25.17 3.78 3.00
CA THR A 107 24.32 4.85 2.46
C THR A 107 23.33 5.32 3.52
N LEU A 108 23.19 6.63 3.71
CA LEU A 108 22.22 7.18 4.65
C LEU A 108 20.79 6.99 4.13
N LEU A 109 20.51 7.50 2.93
CA LEU A 109 19.17 7.57 2.36
C LEU A 109 19.15 7.10 0.91
N PHE A 110 18.19 6.24 0.57
CA PHE A 110 18.05 5.69 -0.78
C PHE A 110 16.67 5.94 -1.38
N PHE A 111 16.67 6.35 -2.64
CA PHE A 111 15.52 6.42 -3.52
C PHE A 111 15.90 6.00 -4.94
N ARG A 112 15.12 5.09 -5.52
CA ARG A 112 15.18 4.78 -6.95
C ARG A 112 13.80 4.66 -7.54
N GLY A 113 13.47 5.49 -8.52
CA GLY A 113 12.17 5.41 -9.17
C GLY A 113 11.86 6.57 -10.08
N ASN A 114 10.73 6.50 -10.77
CA ASN A 114 10.34 7.58 -11.66
C ASN A 114 10.01 8.83 -10.83
N THR A 115 10.77 9.89 -11.12
CA THR A 115 10.72 11.20 -10.46
C THR A 115 9.69 12.14 -11.08
N VAL A 116 9.36 11.96 -12.37
CA VAL A 116 8.38 12.79 -13.08
C VAL A 116 7.01 12.15 -12.94
N ARG A 117 6.24 12.66 -11.98
CA ARG A 117 4.92 12.16 -11.59
C ARG A 117 3.90 13.30 -11.48
N LYS A 118 2.61 12.95 -11.51
CA LYS A 118 1.49 13.88 -11.40
C LYS A 118 1.06 14.00 -9.93
N ASP A 119 0.11 14.89 -9.67
CA ASP A 119 -0.55 15.05 -8.37
C ASP A 119 0.46 15.23 -7.21
N GLU A 120 0.40 14.39 -6.17
CA GLU A 120 1.33 14.45 -5.02
C GLU A 120 2.77 14.05 -5.42
N GLY A 121 2.93 13.32 -6.51
CA GLY A 121 4.21 12.87 -7.05
C GLY A 121 5.12 14.00 -7.55
N LYS A 122 4.62 15.23 -7.68
CA LYS A 122 5.43 16.42 -7.98
C LYS A 122 6.53 16.66 -6.95
N ILE A 123 6.35 16.17 -5.71
CA ILE A 123 7.37 16.27 -4.66
C ILE A 123 8.68 15.59 -5.05
N ARG A 124 8.64 14.54 -5.88
CA ARG A 124 9.82 13.76 -6.27
C ARG A 124 10.83 14.57 -7.08
N VAL A 125 10.37 15.52 -7.90
CA VAL A 125 11.28 16.42 -8.63
C VAL A 125 11.92 17.43 -7.68
N LYS A 126 11.15 17.95 -6.71
CA LYS A 126 11.68 18.88 -5.71
C LYS A 126 12.73 18.22 -4.81
N LEU A 127 12.44 17.01 -4.32
CA LEU A 127 13.39 16.21 -3.54
C LEU A 127 14.64 15.86 -4.36
N ALA A 128 14.50 15.55 -5.66
CA ALA A 128 15.65 15.30 -6.53
C ALA A 128 16.62 16.49 -6.54
N ASN A 129 16.10 17.71 -6.66
CA ASN A 129 16.91 18.93 -6.67
C ASN A 129 17.54 19.21 -5.31
N MET A 130 16.82 19.00 -4.20
CA MET A 130 17.31 19.27 -2.85
C MET A 130 18.35 18.26 -2.38
N LEU A 131 18.23 17.00 -2.81
CA LEU A 131 19.10 15.90 -2.39
C LEU A 131 20.28 15.67 -3.35
N ALA A 132 20.33 16.40 -4.47
CA ALA A 132 21.42 16.30 -5.43
C ALA A 132 22.74 16.73 -4.80
N GLY A 133 23.79 15.93 -5.03
CA GLY A 133 25.15 16.23 -4.59
C GLY A 133 25.44 15.96 -3.10
N ILE A 134 24.54 15.30 -2.38
CA ILE A 134 24.80 14.83 -1.01
C ILE A 134 25.43 13.44 -1.08
N ASP A 135 26.69 13.30 -0.63
CA ASP A 135 27.53 12.10 -0.83
C ASP A 135 26.92 10.79 -0.32
N ASP A 136 26.26 10.82 0.84
CA ASP A 136 25.65 9.65 1.49
C ASP A 136 24.17 9.42 1.11
N VAL A 137 23.67 10.13 0.09
CA VAL A 137 22.28 10.02 -0.39
C VAL A 137 22.26 9.53 -1.83
N HIS A 138 21.59 8.41 -2.07
CA HIS A 138 21.34 7.90 -3.42
C HIS A 138 19.93 8.29 -3.87
N TYR A 139 19.81 9.23 -4.79
CA TYR A 139 18.53 9.63 -5.36
C TYR A 139 18.56 9.52 -6.89
N GLU A 140 17.90 8.50 -7.45
CA GLU A 140 18.01 8.19 -8.88
C GLU A 140 16.66 8.04 -9.59
N ASN A 141 16.54 8.70 -10.75
CA ASN A 141 15.43 8.50 -11.66
C ASN A 141 15.55 7.15 -12.38
N SER A 142 14.52 6.29 -12.27
CA SER A 142 14.55 4.97 -12.90
C SER A 142 13.18 4.45 -13.32
N VAL A 143 13.16 3.65 -14.38
CA VAL A 143 11.97 2.95 -14.92
C VAL A 143 12.02 1.49 -14.49
N GLY A 144 10.85 0.91 -14.19
CA GLY A 144 10.72 -0.48 -13.75
C GLY A 144 11.16 -1.46 -14.83
N THR A 145 12.33 -2.05 -14.63
CA THR A 145 12.94 -3.11 -15.43
C THR A 145 13.57 -4.15 -14.50
N PRO A 146 13.73 -5.42 -14.92
CA PRO A 146 14.38 -6.44 -14.08
C PRO A 146 15.76 -6.02 -13.57
N LYS A 147 16.56 -5.32 -14.40
CA LYS A 147 17.85 -4.76 -14.00
C LYS A 147 17.70 -3.71 -12.89
N SER A 148 16.73 -2.79 -13.03
CA SER A 148 16.46 -1.77 -12.02
C SER A 148 15.98 -2.36 -10.68
N PHE A 149 15.25 -3.48 -10.69
CA PHE A 149 14.79 -4.14 -9.47
C PHE A 149 15.98 -4.70 -8.69
N LYS A 150 16.89 -5.42 -9.36
CA LYS A 150 18.14 -5.91 -8.74
C LYS A 150 19.01 -4.77 -8.16
N MET A 151 19.11 -3.66 -8.89
CA MET A 151 19.82 -2.47 -8.40
C MET A 151 19.12 -1.83 -7.20
N SER A 152 17.78 -1.83 -7.18
CA SER A 152 16.99 -1.35 -6.05
C SER A 152 17.23 -2.22 -4.81
N THR A 153 17.15 -3.55 -4.95
CA THR A 153 17.44 -4.49 -3.85
C THR A 153 18.82 -4.24 -3.25
N LYS A 154 19.86 -4.15 -4.09
CA LYS A 154 21.22 -3.87 -3.62
C LYS A 154 21.31 -2.51 -2.91
N GLY A 155 20.73 -1.47 -3.49
CA GLY A 155 20.75 -0.12 -2.92
C GLY A 155 20.05 -0.04 -1.56
N MET A 156 18.83 -0.58 -1.45
CA MET A 156 18.08 -0.60 -0.19
C MET A 156 18.83 -1.36 0.90
N ARG A 157 19.53 -2.46 0.56
CA ARG A 157 20.31 -3.25 1.53
C ARG A 157 21.59 -2.57 2.01
N LEU A 158 22.16 -1.68 1.22
CA LEU A 158 23.31 -0.86 1.63
C LEU A 158 22.90 0.42 2.36
N SER A 159 21.59 0.66 2.51
CA SER A 159 21.07 1.93 3.01
C SER A 159 20.43 1.82 4.38
N LYS A 160 20.67 2.81 5.23
CA LYS A 160 20.03 2.93 6.55
C LYS A 160 18.55 3.25 6.41
N PHE A 161 18.22 4.19 5.52
CA PHE A 161 16.87 4.65 5.28
C PHE A 161 16.47 4.53 3.82
N CYS A 162 15.19 4.24 3.57
CA CYS A 162 14.61 4.18 2.23
C CYS A 162 13.50 5.22 2.09
N LEU A 163 13.74 6.22 1.26
CA LEU A 163 12.82 7.33 1.05
C LEU A 163 11.59 6.86 0.26
N HIS A 164 10.41 7.14 0.80
CA HIS A 164 9.13 6.82 0.18
C HIS A 164 8.26 8.07 0.04
N PRO A 165 8.52 8.91 -0.97
CA PRO A 165 7.67 10.04 -1.27
C PRO A 165 6.43 9.60 -2.06
N ALA A 166 5.30 10.25 -1.75
CA ALA A 166 4.06 10.09 -2.49
C ALA A 166 4.26 10.14 -4.02
N GLY A 167 3.44 9.38 -4.74
CA GLY A 167 3.46 9.30 -6.20
C GLY A 167 2.20 9.90 -6.81
N ASP A 168 1.75 9.33 -7.94
CA ASP A 168 0.43 9.65 -8.50
C ASP A 168 -0.71 9.26 -7.54
N THR A 169 -0.41 8.40 -6.55
CA THR A 169 -1.26 8.08 -5.41
C THR A 169 -0.43 8.13 -4.11
N PRO A 170 -1.06 8.18 -2.93
CA PRO A 170 -0.34 8.32 -1.65
C PRO A 170 0.64 7.19 -1.33
N SER A 171 0.40 5.97 -1.83
CA SER A 171 1.23 4.78 -1.61
C SER A 171 1.85 4.25 -2.91
N SER A 172 2.91 3.44 -2.82
CA SER A 172 3.43 2.69 -3.97
C SER A 172 4.16 1.41 -3.58
N CYS A 173 4.37 0.50 -4.55
CA CYS A 173 5.09 -0.77 -4.35
C CYS A 173 6.45 -0.63 -3.67
N ARG A 174 7.13 0.52 -3.84
CA ARG A 174 8.44 0.80 -3.26
C ARG A 174 8.49 0.73 -1.74
N LEU A 175 7.38 1.04 -1.06
CA LEU A 175 7.31 0.91 0.39
C LEU A 175 7.50 -0.55 0.78
N PHE A 176 6.80 -1.44 0.08
CA PHE A 176 6.83 -2.88 0.33
C PHE A 176 8.16 -3.49 -0.13
N ASP A 177 8.75 -2.99 -1.22
CA ASP A 177 10.12 -3.36 -1.63
C ASP A 177 11.15 -3.03 -0.52
N ALA A 178 11.01 -1.87 0.14
CA ALA A 178 11.88 -1.46 1.25
C ALA A 178 11.64 -2.31 2.51
N ILE A 179 10.38 -2.65 2.80
CA ILE A 179 10.01 -3.51 3.93
C ILE A 179 10.65 -4.90 3.80
N VAL A 180 10.47 -5.56 2.66
CA VAL A 180 11.03 -6.92 2.45
C VAL A 180 12.54 -6.94 2.22
N SER A 181 13.13 -5.76 1.96
CA SER A 181 14.58 -5.54 1.95
C SER A 181 15.14 -5.09 3.30
N HIS A 182 14.31 -5.03 4.35
CA HIS A 182 14.67 -4.55 5.69
C HIS A 182 15.41 -3.20 5.66
N CYS A 183 14.93 -2.25 4.88
CA CYS A 183 15.43 -0.87 4.86
C CYS A 183 14.39 0.04 5.54
N VAL A 184 14.77 0.73 6.62
CA VAL A 184 13.84 1.54 7.44
C VAL A 184 13.15 2.58 6.56
N PRO A 185 11.83 2.50 6.34
CA PRO A 185 11.13 3.43 5.46
C PRO A 185 11.08 4.85 6.03
N VAL A 186 11.32 5.84 5.17
CA VAL A 186 11.08 7.27 5.45
C VAL A 186 9.94 7.72 4.56
N ILE A 187 8.73 7.69 5.11
CA ILE A 187 7.48 7.95 4.40
C ILE A 187 7.22 9.45 4.36
N VAL A 188 7.15 10.01 3.15
CA VAL A 188 6.83 11.43 2.93
C VAL A 188 5.46 11.53 2.27
N SER A 189 4.43 11.71 3.09
CA SER A 189 3.03 11.82 2.65
C SER A 189 2.15 12.40 3.75
N ASP A 190 1.17 13.23 3.37
CA ASP A 190 0.20 13.81 4.31
C ASP A 190 -1.10 12.99 4.40
N LYS A 191 -1.26 11.97 3.53
CA LYS A 191 -2.54 11.29 3.30
C LYS A 191 -2.40 9.79 3.04
N ILE A 192 -1.26 9.19 3.37
CA ILE A 192 -1.08 7.76 3.17
C ILE A 192 -1.90 6.99 4.19
N GLU A 193 -2.69 6.04 3.71
CA GLU A 193 -3.26 4.97 4.51
C GLU A 193 -2.46 3.68 4.28
N LEU A 194 -2.19 2.93 5.34
CA LEU A 194 -1.30 1.77 5.28
C LEU A 194 -2.09 0.46 5.52
N PRO A 195 -1.64 -0.66 4.95
CA PRO A 195 -2.21 -1.96 5.27
C PRO A 195 -2.03 -2.29 6.76
N TYR A 196 -3.06 -2.87 7.38
CA TYR A 196 -2.97 -3.48 8.71
C TYR A 196 -2.72 -2.50 9.88
N GLU A 197 -3.02 -1.21 9.74
CA GLU A 197 -2.74 -0.18 10.77
C GLU A 197 -3.44 -0.41 12.13
N ASP A 198 -4.48 -1.24 12.19
CA ASP A 198 -5.13 -1.66 13.44
C ASP A 198 -4.37 -2.78 14.18
N GLU A 199 -3.38 -3.41 13.53
CA GLU A 199 -2.58 -4.51 14.08
C GLU A 199 -1.06 -4.22 14.09
N ILE A 200 -0.59 -3.37 13.17
CA ILE A 200 0.82 -3.05 12.97
C ILE A 200 1.02 -1.54 13.09
N ASP A 201 1.74 -1.13 14.14
CA ASP A 201 2.16 0.27 14.31
C ASP A 201 3.40 0.55 13.45
N TYR A 202 3.22 1.29 12.36
CA TYR A 202 4.31 1.67 11.46
C TYR A 202 5.33 2.61 12.10
N THR A 203 5.00 3.31 13.19
CA THR A 203 5.95 4.19 13.88
C THR A 203 7.06 3.41 14.58
N GLU A 204 6.86 2.10 14.79
CA GLU A 204 7.86 1.20 15.36
C GLU A 204 8.96 0.80 14.36
N PHE A 205 8.76 1.00 13.06
CA PHE A 205 9.74 0.61 12.02
C PHE A 205 9.88 1.58 10.84
N SER A 206 9.16 2.69 10.85
CA SER A 206 9.18 3.73 9.81
C SER A 206 9.25 5.13 10.43
N ILE A 207 9.75 6.09 9.65
CA ILE A 207 9.77 7.51 10.00
C ILE A 207 8.84 8.26 9.05
N PHE A 208 8.04 9.18 9.58
CA PHE A 208 7.09 9.97 8.81
C PHE A 208 7.51 11.43 8.73
N PHE A 209 7.36 12.02 7.55
CA PHE A 209 7.48 13.45 7.32
C PHE A 209 6.27 13.93 6.52
N SER A 210 5.73 15.08 6.90
CA SER A 210 4.81 15.80 6.02
C SER A 210 5.54 16.25 4.75
N MET A 211 4.77 16.51 3.69
CA MET A 211 5.35 17.07 2.46
C MET A 211 6.03 18.42 2.70
N LYS A 212 5.54 19.19 3.68
CA LYS A 212 6.11 20.48 4.06
C LYS A 212 7.48 20.32 4.71
N GLU A 213 7.59 19.46 5.72
CA GLU A 213 8.85 19.21 6.44
C GLU A 213 9.93 18.63 5.51
N ALA A 214 9.56 17.68 4.64
CA ALA A 214 10.52 17.08 3.71
C ALA A 214 11.05 18.06 2.67
N LEU A 215 10.35 19.17 2.42
CA LEU A 215 10.77 20.24 1.50
C LEU A 215 11.44 21.42 2.20
N GLU A 216 11.57 21.38 3.52
CA GLU A 216 12.38 22.35 4.25
C GLU A 216 13.88 22.05 4.00
N PRO A 217 14.66 23.01 3.49
CA PRO A 217 16.07 22.79 3.16
C PRO A 217 16.88 22.23 4.32
N GLY A 218 17.58 21.12 4.09
CA GLY A 218 18.42 20.45 5.09
C GLY A 218 17.67 19.65 6.15
N TYR A 219 16.42 20.01 6.48
CA TYR A 219 15.67 19.43 7.60
C TYR A 219 15.58 17.90 7.54
N LEU A 220 15.14 17.34 6.40
CA LEU A 220 15.03 15.88 6.23
C LEU A 220 16.34 15.16 6.54
N ILE A 221 17.46 15.63 5.97
CA ILE A 221 18.77 14.98 6.12
C ILE A 221 19.32 15.18 7.53
N ASP A 222 19.16 16.36 8.11
CA ASP A 222 19.59 16.65 9.48
C ASP A 222 18.87 15.76 10.50
N GLN A 223 17.57 15.52 10.32
CA GLN A 223 16.81 14.61 11.18
C GLN A 223 17.31 13.17 11.05
N LEU A 224 17.58 12.70 9.84
CA LEU A 224 18.06 11.33 9.63
C LEU A 224 19.49 11.13 10.17
N ARG A 225 20.37 12.13 10.04
CA ARG A 225 21.74 12.08 10.59
C ARG A 225 21.78 12.11 12.11
N ARG A 226 20.84 12.82 12.74
CA ARG A 226 20.69 12.87 14.21
C ARG A 226 19.89 11.69 14.76
N PHE A 227 19.36 10.82 13.90
CA PHE A 227 18.54 9.71 14.34
C PHE A 227 19.38 8.69 15.15
N PRO A 228 19.00 8.37 16.40
CA PRO A 228 19.83 7.52 17.26
C PRO A 228 20.03 6.11 16.69
N LYS A 229 21.26 5.60 16.75
CA LYS A 229 21.64 4.28 16.24
C LYS A 229 20.85 3.15 16.90
N ASP A 230 20.69 3.20 18.22
CA ASP A 230 19.91 2.24 19.01
C ASP A 230 18.44 2.21 18.57
N ARG A 231 17.84 3.39 18.36
CA ARG A 231 16.47 3.50 17.85
C ARG A 231 16.35 2.93 16.43
N TRP A 232 17.33 3.19 15.57
CA TRP A 232 17.36 2.62 14.22
C TRP A 232 17.45 1.09 14.24
N ILE A 233 18.31 0.53 15.11
CA ILE A 233 18.46 -0.93 15.25
C ILE A 233 17.15 -1.57 15.69
N ASN A 234 16.44 -0.95 16.65
CA ASN A 234 15.11 -1.40 17.08
C ASN A 234 14.10 -1.39 15.93
N MET A 235 14.07 -0.31 15.13
CA MET A 235 13.22 -0.22 13.94
C MET A 235 13.54 -1.32 12.91
N TRP A 236 14.82 -1.55 12.65
CA TRP A 236 15.27 -2.58 11.72
C TRP A 236 14.91 -4.00 12.20
N MET A 237 15.07 -4.31 13.49
CA MET A 237 14.64 -5.59 14.07
C MET A 237 13.12 -5.78 13.97
N ARG A 238 12.36 -4.71 14.25
CA ARG A 238 10.90 -4.74 14.09
C ARG A 238 10.51 -4.98 12.63
N LEU A 239 11.19 -4.32 11.70
CA LEU A 239 10.98 -4.48 10.26
C LEU A 239 11.18 -5.93 9.81
N LYS A 240 12.25 -6.58 10.27
CA LYS A 240 12.51 -8.02 10.04
C LYS A 240 11.37 -8.90 10.54
N ASN A 241 10.83 -8.59 11.71
CA ASN A 241 9.77 -9.38 12.30
C ASN A 241 8.44 -9.24 11.55
N VAL A 242 8.14 -8.07 10.97
CA VAL A 242 6.87 -7.81 10.29
C VAL A 242 6.89 -8.04 8.77
N SER A 243 8.08 -8.15 8.15
CA SER A 243 8.21 -8.21 6.68
C SER A 243 7.41 -9.36 6.04
N HIS A 244 7.33 -10.52 6.72
CA HIS A 244 6.57 -11.67 6.25
C HIS A 244 5.06 -11.42 6.09
N HIS A 245 4.49 -10.43 6.80
CA HIS A 245 3.09 -10.03 6.65
C HIS A 245 2.77 -9.38 5.30
N TYR A 246 3.79 -9.04 4.52
CA TYR A 246 3.66 -8.42 3.20
C TYR A 246 3.97 -9.40 2.06
N GLU A 247 4.16 -10.68 2.39
CA GLU A 247 4.38 -11.75 1.42
C GLU A 247 3.08 -12.35 0.92
N PHE A 248 2.82 -12.30 -0.38
CA PHE A 248 1.70 -13.02 -1.00
C PHE A 248 2.13 -14.45 -1.35
N GLN A 249 1.55 -15.45 -0.69
CA GLN A 249 1.90 -16.85 -0.92
C GLN A 249 0.71 -17.69 -1.40
N TYR A 250 1.01 -18.74 -2.18
CA TYR A 250 0.05 -19.76 -2.57
C TYR A 250 0.67 -21.16 -2.41
N PRO A 251 0.08 -22.05 -1.59
CA PRO A 251 -1.05 -21.80 -0.69
C PRO A 251 -0.71 -20.75 0.38
N PRO A 252 -1.72 -20.01 0.92
CA PRO A 252 -1.47 -19.02 1.96
C PRO A 252 -0.78 -19.62 3.18
N LYS A 253 0.20 -18.91 3.73
CA LYS A 253 0.88 -19.27 4.98
C LYS A 253 0.33 -18.45 6.14
N LYS A 254 0.47 -18.99 7.36
CA LYS A 254 0.07 -18.28 8.57
C LYS A 254 0.76 -16.91 8.60
N GLU A 255 0.00 -15.87 8.94
CA GLU A 255 0.47 -14.49 9.03
C GLU A 255 1.01 -13.87 7.72
N ASP A 256 0.80 -14.49 6.56
CA ASP A 256 1.15 -13.87 5.27
C ASP A 256 0.17 -12.77 4.85
N ALA A 257 0.45 -12.07 3.74
CA ALA A 257 -0.38 -10.96 3.27
C ALA A 257 -1.83 -11.38 3.00
N VAL A 258 -2.06 -12.61 2.53
CA VAL A 258 -3.40 -13.14 2.28
C VAL A 258 -4.16 -13.35 3.59
N ASN A 259 -3.50 -13.91 4.61
CA ASN A 259 -4.06 -14.12 5.94
C ASN A 259 -4.41 -12.80 6.61
N MET A 260 -3.47 -11.86 6.58
CA MET A 260 -3.64 -10.50 7.12
C MET A 260 -4.81 -9.79 6.42
N LEU A 261 -4.91 -9.87 5.09
CA LEU A 261 -6.05 -9.30 4.34
C LEU A 261 -7.40 -9.89 4.75
N TRP A 262 -7.50 -11.21 4.90
CA TRP A 262 -8.75 -11.82 5.34
C TRP A 262 -9.11 -11.47 6.78
N ARG A 263 -8.11 -11.26 7.64
CA ARG A 263 -8.31 -10.75 9.01
C ARG A 263 -8.89 -9.32 8.98
N GLN A 264 -8.35 -8.46 8.13
CA GLN A 264 -8.89 -7.11 7.92
C GLN A 264 -10.33 -7.11 7.38
N VAL A 265 -10.63 -7.97 6.40
CA VAL A 265 -12.00 -8.15 5.89
C VAL A 265 -12.93 -8.62 7.01
N LYS A 266 -12.46 -9.53 7.88
CA LYS A 266 -13.22 -10.01 9.04
C LYS A 266 -13.56 -8.86 10.00
N HIS A 267 -12.66 -7.91 10.21
CA HIS A 267 -12.92 -6.72 11.06
C HIS A 267 -14.05 -5.82 10.51
N LYS A 268 -14.34 -5.86 9.21
CA LYS A 268 -15.47 -5.11 8.60
C LYS A 268 -16.83 -5.79 8.73
N LEU A 269 -16.87 -7.08 9.09
CA LEU A 269 -18.10 -7.87 9.11
C LEU A 269 -19.19 -7.34 10.07
N PRO A 270 -18.89 -6.82 11.27
CA PRO A 270 -19.93 -6.24 12.14
C PRO A 270 -20.70 -5.10 11.46
N GLY A 271 -19.99 -4.17 10.81
CA GLY A 271 -20.59 -3.06 10.06
C GLY A 271 -21.42 -3.53 8.86
N VAL A 272 -20.91 -4.54 8.15
CA VAL A 272 -21.64 -5.18 7.03
C VAL A 272 -22.93 -5.84 7.52
N ARG A 273 -22.89 -6.63 8.60
CA ARG A 273 -24.07 -7.29 9.16
C ARG A 273 -25.13 -6.27 9.57
N LEU A 274 -24.72 -5.19 10.23
CA LEU A 274 -25.60 -4.06 10.56
C LEU A 274 -26.26 -3.50 9.30
N ALA A 275 -25.48 -3.20 8.25
CA ALA A 275 -25.99 -2.65 7.00
C ALA A 275 -27.00 -3.59 6.31
N VAL A 276 -26.74 -4.91 6.29
CA VAL A 276 -27.63 -5.92 5.69
C VAL A 276 -28.93 -6.06 6.49
N HIS A 277 -28.86 -6.10 7.82
CA HIS A 277 -30.07 -6.19 8.66
C HIS A 277 -30.95 -4.95 8.50
N ARG A 278 -30.34 -3.77 8.42
CA ARG A 278 -31.07 -2.52 8.16
C ARG A 278 -31.73 -2.52 6.79
N SER A 279 -31.01 -2.89 5.72
CA SER A 279 -31.58 -2.87 4.36
C SER A 279 -32.75 -3.84 4.18
N ARG A 280 -32.81 -4.93 4.95
CA ARG A 280 -33.93 -5.89 4.90
C ARG A 280 -35.20 -5.40 5.61
N ARG A 281 -35.06 -4.60 6.67
CA ARG A 281 -36.21 -4.14 7.48
C ARG A 281 -36.78 -2.79 7.05
N LEU A 282 -35.96 -1.92 6.44
CA LEU A 282 -36.36 -0.57 6.08
C LEU A 282 -37.26 -0.59 4.84
N LYS A 283 -38.45 0.02 4.94
CA LYS A 283 -39.40 0.17 3.83
C LYS A 283 -39.11 1.37 2.92
N VAL A 284 -38.26 2.28 3.39
CA VAL A 284 -37.78 3.47 2.66
C VAL A 284 -36.25 3.50 2.69
N PRO A 285 -35.58 4.23 1.79
CA PRO A 285 -34.12 4.37 1.81
C PRO A 285 -33.60 4.84 3.18
N ASP A 286 -32.48 4.29 3.62
CA ASP A 286 -31.89 4.63 4.92
C ASP A 286 -31.54 6.12 4.98
N TRP A 287 -32.27 6.88 5.79
CA TRP A 287 -32.10 8.32 5.98
C TRP A 287 -30.69 8.73 6.45
N TRP A 288 -29.92 7.82 7.06
CA TRP A 288 -28.51 8.06 7.42
C TRP A 288 -27.58 8.06 6.20
N ARG A 289 -28.04 7.55 5.06
CA ARG A 289 -27.31 7.54 3.79
C ARG A 289 -27.77 8.66 2.84
N GLN A 290 -28.76 9.47 3.21
CA GLN A 290 -29.10 10.65 2.44
C GLN A 290 -27.94 11.64 2.54
N LYS A 291 -27.42 12.07 1.38
CA LYS A 291 -26.43 13.14 1.33
C LYS A 291 -27.07 14.39 1.95
N ARG A 292 -26.46 14.92 3.01
CA ARG A 292 -26.60 16.34 3.32
C ARG A 292 -25.83 17.14 2.28
#